data_AF-A0A9P5YSU8-F1
#
_entry.id   AF-A0A9P5YSU8-F1
#
_cell.length_a   1.000
_cell.length_b   1.000
_cell.length_c   1.000
_cell.angle_alpha   90.00
_cell.angle_beta   90.00
_cell.angle_gamma   90.00
#
_symmetry.space_group_name_H-M   'P 1'
#
loop_
_entity.id
_entity.type
_entity.pdbx_description
1 polymer ?
#
loop_
_entity_poly.entity_id
_entity_poly.type
_entity_poly.pdbx_seq_one_letter_code
_entity_poly.pdbx_strand_id
1 'polypeptide(L)'
;MASIASQIILHPAVSQSLKFGGTTVGRDKTYRAVQYFARYYSWHLANKGDKTEAVRWSALKAHLGTARKLLRLGKPLEHLQAALRATLSAGPIQEIITTVARQIGYFGYLTYDSIVWANNIKFVTLAPETAKKVAKRAFQFWFAGIVFSLIHGVLKATRLAKETKYLQESKVWGEKDLAEEAARETRLNAVQVARKNNHQQLVIDLLDVWIPATGAGLLAINEGTLGILGLISSLIGAKSQWKAVNGKK
;
A
#
# COMPACT_ATOMS: atom_id res chain seq x y z
N MET A 1 -27.97 8.90 -32.80
CA MET A 1 -26.60 9.30 -32.38
C MET A 1 -26.50 9.56 -30.88
N ALA A 2 -27.43 10.32 -30.26
CA ALA A 2 -27.43 10.55 -28.81
C ALA A 2 -27.59 9.28 -27.94
N SER A 3 -28.26 8.22 -28.41
CA SER A 3 -28.45 6.99 -27.61
C SER A 3 -27.18 6.16 -27.45
N ILE A 4 -26.37 6.00 -28.50
CA ILE A 4 -25.09 5.26 -28.45
C ILE A 4 -24.09 6.02 -27.58
N ALA A 5 -24.00 7.34 -27.76
CA ALA A 5 -23.15 8.19 -26.92
C ALA A 5 -23.54 8.07 -25.44
N SER A 6 -24.84 8.09 -25.13
CA SER A 6 -25.36 7.91 -23.77
C SER A 6 -25.00 6.52 -23.20
N GLN A 7 -25.18 5.45 -23.98
CA GLN A 7 -24.84 4.08 -23.57
C GLN A 7 -23.36 3.88 -23.26
N ILE A 8 -22.47 4.58 -23.99
CA ILE A 8 -21.02 4.50 -23.77
C ILE A 8 -20.60 5.40 -22.60
N ILE A 9 -20.99 6.68 -22.62
CA ILE A 9 -20.51 7.69 -21.66
C ILE A 9 -21.09 7.44 -20.26
N LEU A 10 -22.37 7.05 -20.18
CA LEU A 10 -23.06 6.78 -18.92
C LEU A 10 -23.07 5.28 -18.57
N HIS A 11 -22.24 4.48 -19.23
CA HIS A 11 -22.10 3.06 -18.89
C HIS A 11 -21.66 2.93 -17.42
N PRO A 12 -22.25 2.01 -16.62
CA PRO A 12 -21.88 1.84 -15.21
C PRO A 12 -20.38 1.62 -14.99
N ALA A 13 -19.70 0.92 -15.90
CA ALA A 13 -18.25 0.71 -15.83
C ALA A 13 -17.45 2.02 -15.95
N VAL A 14 -17.90 2.96 -16.80
CA VAL A 14 -17.28 4.28 -16.93
C VAL A 14 -17.50 5.08 -15.65
N SER A 15 -18.74 5.15 -15.16
CA SER A 15 -19.05 5.87 -13.92
C SER A 15 -18.28 5.33 -12.70
N GLN A 16 -18.18 4.00 -12.56
CA GLN A 16 -17.41 3.35 -11.49
C GLN A 16 -15.90 3.61 -11.62
N SER A 17 -15.38 3.63 -12.85
CA SER A 17 -13.98 3.95 -13.13
C SER A 17 -13.66 5.42 -12.83
N LEU A 18 -14.57 6.34 -13.17
CA LEU A 18 -14.46 7.75 -12.82
C LEU A 18 -14.51 7.95 -11.30
N LYS A 19 -15.41 7.25 -10.58
CA LYS A 19 -15.45 7.31 -9.11
C LYS A 19 -14.15 6.85 -8.47
N PHE A 20 -13.59 5.73 -8.97
CA PHE A 20 -12.29 5.24 -8.53
C PHE A 20 -11.16 6.23 -8.85
N GLY A 21 -11.08 6.66 -10.11
CA GLY A 21 -10.07 7.60 -10.63
C GLY A 21 -10.23 9.04 -10.12
N GLY A 22 -11.36 9.38 -9.52
CA GLY A 22 -11.60 10.65 -8.83
C GLY A 22 -10.93 10.72 -7.46
N THR A 23 -10.46 9.59 -6.92
CA THR A 23 -9.72 9.56 -5.65
C THR A 23 -8.22 9.60 -5.87
N THR A 24 -7.49 10.31 -4.99
CA THR A 24 -6.01 10.32 -4.99
C THR A 24 -5.45 8.90 -4.84
N VAL A 25 -6.09 8.06 -4.02
CA VAL A 25 -5.67 6.66 -3.81
C VAL A 25 -5.86 5.83 -5.07
N GLY A 26 -7.00 5.98 -5.77
CA GLY A 26 -7.24 5.28 -7.03
C GLY A 26 -6.19 5.64 -8.09
N ARG A 27 -5.90 6.93 -8.26
CA ARG A 27 -4.84 7.41 -9.16
C ARG A 27 -3.46 6.87 -8.79
N ASP A 28 -3.06 6.95 -7.52
CA ASP A 28 -1.76 6.44 -7.07
C ASP A 28 -1.62 4.92 -7.34
N LYS A 29 -2.67 4.11 -7.07
CA LYS A 29 -2.62 2.67 -7.31
C LYS A 29 -2.57 2.33 -8.81
N THR A 30 -3.31 3.03 -9.66
CA THR A 30 -3.22 2.87 -11.12
C THR A 30 -1.82 3.23 -11.61
N TYR A 31 -1.31 4.40 -11.23
CA TYR A 31 0.02 4.84 -11.65
C TYR A 31 1.10 3.89 -11.13
N ARG A 32 0.96 3.35 -9.91
CA ARG A 32 1.87 2.34 -9.37
C ARG A 32 1.84 1.08 -10.24
N ALA A 33 0.67 0.55 -10.56
CA ALA A 33 0.55 -0.66 -11.39
C ALA A 33 1.25 -0.48 -12.75
N VAL A 34 0.94 0.61 -13.46
CA VAL A 34 1.58 0.91 -14.77
C VAL A 34 3.08 1.13 -14.62
N GLN A 35 3.53 1.84 -13.58
CA GLN A 35 4.95 2.08 -13.31
C GLN A 35 5.72 0.77 -13.11
N TYR A 36 5.17 -0.16 -12.32
CA TYR A 36 5.84 -1.43 -12.01
C TYR A 36 5.77 -2.43 -13.17
N PHE A 37 4.69 -2.41 -13.96
CA PHE A 37 4.67 -3.10 -15.24
C PHE A 37 5.75 -2.56 -16.19
N ALA A 38 5.84 -1.23 -16.33
CA ALA A 38 6.87 -0.59 -17.15
C ALA A 38 8.29 -0.93 -16.67
N ARG A 39 8.50 -1.07 -15.34
CA ARG A 39 9.75 -1.54 -14.76
C ARG A 39 10.12 -2.94 -15.22
N TYR A 40 9.18 -3.89 -15.12
CA TYR A 40 9.39 -5.25 -15.59
C TYR A 40 9.66 -5.28 -17.10
N TYR A 41 8.82 -4.60 -17.87
CA TYR A 41 8.86 -4.70 -19.33
C TYR A 41 10.10 -4.03 -19.93
N SER A 42 10.55 -2.91 -19.35
CA SER A 42 11.84 -2.28 -19.69
C SER A 42 13.01 -3.25 -19.47
N TRP A 43 13.04 -3.96 -18.35
CA TRP A 43 14.06 -4.97 -18.06
C TRP A 43 14.00 -6.16 -19.02
N HIS A 44 12.80 -6.64 -19.34
CA HIS A 44 12.58 -7.75 -20.27
C HIS A 44 13.06 -7.42 -21.69
N LEU A 45 12.71 -6.23 -22.20
CA LEU A 45 13.13 -5.76 -23.52
C LEU A 45 14.65 -5.56 -23.60
N ALA A 46 15.25 -4.99 -22.55
CA ALA A 46 16.70 -4.81 -22.49
C ALA A 46 17.44 -6.15 -22.58
N ASN A 47 16.95 -7.19 -21.90
CA ASN A 47 17.53 -8.53 -21.96
C ASN A 47 17.33 -9.23 -23.31
N LYS A 48 16.30 -8.84 -24.07
CA LYS A 48 16.09 -9.30 -25.45
C LYS A 48 16.90 -8.52 -26.50
N GLY A 49 17.63 -7.49 -26.10
CA GLY A 49 18.41 -6.63 -26.99
C GLY A 49 17.63 -5.44 -27.59
N ASP A 50 16.35 -5.29 -27.28
CA ASP A 50 15.52 -4.17 -27.76
C ASP A 50 15.70 -2.94 -26.85
N LYS A 51 16.87 -2.29 -27.00
CA LYS A 51 17.29 -1.17 -26.15
C LYS A 51 16.43 0.08 -26.35
N THR A 52 15.96 0.34 -27.58
CA THR A 52 15.17 1.53 -27.90
C THR A 52 13.81 1.48 -27.19
N GLU A 53 13.11 0.35 -27.28
CA GLU A 53 11.85 0.20 -26.55
C GLU A 53 12.08 0.15 -25.04
N ALA A 54 13.14 -0.51 -24.57
CA ALA A 54 13.47 -0.53 -23.15
C ALA A 54 13.62 0.87 -22.53
N VAL A 55 14.23 1.82 -23.28
CA VAL A 55 14.37 3.21 -22.86
C VAL A 55 13.01 3.92 -22.76
N ARG A 56 12.10 3.71 -23.73
CA ARG A 56 10.74 4.30 -23.70
C ARG A 56 9.96 3.85 -22.46
N TRP A 57 10.00 2.56 -22.14
CA TRP A 57 9.36 2.03 -20.93
C TRP A 57 10.04 2.49 -19.64
N SER A 58 11.37 2.66 -19.65
CA SER A 58 12.11 3.24 -18.53
C SER A 58 11.70 4.70 -18.27
N ALA A 59 11.49 5.49 -19.33
CA ALA A 59 11.00 6.86 -19.21
C ALA A 59 9.58 6.91 -18.61
N LEU A 60 8.66 6.05 -19.06
CA LEU A 60 7.32 5.93 -18.47
C LEU A 60 7.40 5.59 -16.97
N LYS A 61 8.22 4.60 -16.58
CA LYS A 61 8.51 4.26 -15.18
C LYS A 61 8.97 5.49 -14.39
N ALA A 62 9.90 6.26 -14.94
CA ALA A 62 10.46 7.44 -14.28
C ALA A 62 9.42 8.54 -14.06
N HIS A 63 8.66 8.90 -15.11
CA HIS A 63 7.63 9.95 -15.02
C HIS A 63 6.51 9.59 -14.06
N LEU A 64 5.98 8.36 -14.11
CA LEU A 64 5.00 7.88 -13.15
C LEU A 64 5.56 7.85 -11.72
N GLY A 65 6.83 7.44 -11.58
CA GLY A 65 7.54 7.45 -10.30
C GLY A 65 7.69 8.85 -9.70
N THR A 66 7.83 9.90 -10.52
CA THR A 66 7.86 11.30 -10.08
C THR A 66 6.45 11.81 -9.74
N ALA A 67 5.46 11.56 -10.61
CA ALA A 67 4.06 11.96 -10.39
C ALA A 67 3.50 11.39 -9.08
N ARG A 68 3.82 10.13 -8.76
CA ARG A 68 3.39 9.50 -7.51
C ARG A 68 4.09 10.05 -6.26
N LYS A 69 5.28 10.64 -6.36
CA LYS A 69 5.87 11.36 -5.21
C LYS A 69 5.09 12.64 -4.93
N LEU A 70 4.70 13.36 -5.99
CA LEU A 70 3.84 14.54 -5.88
C LEU A 70 2.50 14.21 -5.20
N LEU A 71 1.84 13.11 -5.58
CA LEU A 71 0.59 12.66 -4.93
C LEU A 71 0.74 12.29 -3.44
N ARG A 72 1.97 12.17 -2.93
CA ARG A 72 2.27 11.78 -1.54
C ARG A 72 2.79 12.94 -0.70
N LEU A 73 2.94 14.14 -1.27
CA LEU A 73 3.22 15.33 -0.47
C LEU A 73 2.10 15.52 0.57
N GLY A 74 2.48 15.89 1.81
CA GLY A 74 1.56 16.00 2.94
C GLY A 74 1.31 14.70 3.71
N LYS A 75 1.50 13.51 3.09
CA LYS A 75 1.35 12.23 3.80
C LYS A 75 2.25 12.03 5.02
N PRO A 76 3.47 12.60 5.13
CA PRO A 76 4.24 12.49 6.37
C PRO A 76 3.42 12.89 7.62
N LEU A 77 2.58 13.93 7.53
CA LEU A 77 1.75 14.37 8.65
C LEU A 77 0.62 13.37 8.96
N GLU A 78 0.03 12.72 7.96
CA GLU A 78 -0.95 11.64 8.18
C GLU A 78 -0.32 10.50 9.00
N HIS A 79 0.94 10.15 8.71
CA HIS A 79 1.67 9.12 9.45
C HIS A 79 2.01 9.55 10.88
N LEU A 80 2.38 10.81 11.13
CA LEU A 80 2.55 11.31 12.50
C LEU A 80 1.23 11.30 13.29
N GLN A 81 0.12 11.73 12.68
CA GLN A 81 -1.19 11.62 13.32
C GLN A 81 -1.57 10.16 13.61
N ALA A 82 -1.30 9.24 12.69
CA ALA A 82 -1.55 7.82 12.90
C ALA A 82 -0.68 7.23 14.02
N ALA A 83 0.58 7.67 14.14
CA ALA A 83 1.46 7.28 15.24
C ALA A 83 0.90 7.74 16.59
N LEU A 84 0.52 9.03 16.70
CA LEU A 84 -0.05 9.59 17.93
C LEU A 84 -1.40 8.92 18.28
N ARG A 85 -2.26 8.67 17.30
CA ARG A 85 -3.52 7.93 17.54
C ARG A 85 -3.25 6.51 18.04
N ALA A 86 -2.20 5.86 17.56
CA ALA A 86 -1.83 4.52 18.03
C ALA A 86 -1.37 4.54 19.50
N THR A 87 -0.61 5.55 19.95
CA THR A 87 -0.21 5.67 21.36
C THR A 87 -1.38 5.92 22.30
N LEU A 88 -2.48 6.50 21.78
CA LEU A 88 -3.71 6.75 22.53
C LEU A 88 -4.73 5.61 22.42
N SER A 89 -4.43 4.57 21.63
CA SER A 89 -5.35 3.45 21.40
C SER A 89 -5.26 2.41 22.52
N ALA A 90 -6.39 1.81 22.87
CA ALA A 90 -6.42 0.64 23.73
C ALA A 90 -6.02 -0.62 22.92
N GLY A 91 -5.16 -1.45 23.49
CA GLY A 91 -4.77 -2.70 22.86
C GLY A 91 -3.47 -3.29 23.44
N PRO A 92 -3.03 -4.44 22.92
CA PRO A 92 -1.77 -5.04 23.32
C PRO A 92 -0.60 -4.09 23.03
N ILE A 93 0.26 -3.88 24.03
CA ILE A 93 1.38 -2.95 23.93
C ILE A 93 2.31 -3.27 22.75
N GLN A 94 2.46 -4.55 22.39
CA GLN A 94 3.29 -4.96 21.25
C GLN A 94 2.69 -4.52 19.92
N GLU A 95 1.35 -4.55 19.77
CA GLU A 95 0.65 -4.05 18.58
C GLU A 95 0.74 -2.52 18.48
N ILE A 96 0.68 -1.82 19.62
CA ILE A 96 0.83 -0.37 19.69
C ILE A 96 2.24 0.04 19.26
N ILE A 97 3.29 -0.53 19.89
CA ILE A 97 4.69 -0.21 19.59
C ILE A 97 5.01 -0.47 18.11
N THR A 98 4.60 -1.63 17.57
CA THR A 98 4.84 -1.97 16.17
C THR A 98 4.06 -1.08 15.20
N THR A 99 2.85 -0.65 15.56
CA THR A 99 2.10 0.34 14.79
C THR A 99 2.83 1.67 14.78
N VAL A 100 3.24 2.19 15.94
CA VAL A 100 3.98 3.46 16.05
C VAL A 100 5.27 3.39 15.23
N ALA A 101 6.07 2.34 15.41
CA ALA A 101 7.32 2.15 14.69
C ALA A 101 7.11 2.09 13.16
N ARG A 102 6.07 1.39 12.70
CA ARG A 102 5.65 1.41 11.29
C ARG A 102 5.37 2.84 10.83
N GLN A 103 4.54 3.58 11.56
CA GLN A 103 4.13 4.93 11.15
C GLN A 103 5.31 5.91 11.13
N ILE A 104 6.21 5.85 12.11
CA ILE A 104 7.44 6.64 12.11
C ILE A 104 8.36 6.27 10.94
N GLY A 105 8.46 4.97 10.59
CA GLY A 105 9.15 4.52 9.38
C GLY A 105 8.57 5.14 8.11
N TYR A 106 7.24 5.14 7.95
CA TYR A 106 6.60 5.79 6.80
C TYR A 106 6.71 7.32 6.80
N PHE A 107 6.69 7.96 7.97
CA PHE A 107 6.98 9.39 8.11
C PHE A 107 8.39 9.72 7.60
N GLY A 108 9.41 8.99 8.07
CA GLY A 108 10.78 9.16 7.62
C GLY A 108 10.89 8.92 6.12
N TYR A 109 10.33 7.83 5.62
CA TYR A 109 10.32 7.51 4.19
C TYR A 109 9.76 8.66 3.35
N LEU A 110 8.55 9.10 3.65
CA LEU A 110 7.83 10.07 2.81
C LEU A 110 8.40 11.49 2.94
N THR A 111 9.01 11.82 4.08
CA THR A 111 9.76 13.06 4.24
C THR A 111 10.97 13.10 3.31
N TYR A 112 11.81 12.05 3.35
CA TYR A 112 12.96 11.96 2.44
C TYR A 112 12.54 11.83 0.98
N ASP A 113 11.45 11.12 0.70
CA ASP A 113 10.89 10.97 -0.67
C ASP A 113 10.39 12.31 -1.23
N SER A 114 9.91 13.23 -0.38
CA SER A 114 9.56 14.60 -0.77
C SER A 114 10.80 15.41 -1.17
N ILE A 115 11.91 15.25 -0.45
CA ILE A 115 13.21 15.86 -0.81
C ILE A 115 13.72 15.29 -2.14
N VAL A 116 13.63 13.97 -2.32
CA VAL A 116 13.98 13.31 -3.60
C VAL A 116 13.14 13.87 -4.75
N TRP A 117 11.84 14.07 -4.55
CA TRP A 117 10.97 14.68 -5.54
C TRP A 117 11.40 16.10 -5.89
N ALA A 118 11.61 16.96 -4.89
CA ALA A 118 12.06 18.33 -5.09
C ALA A 118 13.39 18.40 -5.86
N ASN A 119 14.31 17.47 -5.57
CA ASN A 119 15.56 17.34 -6.31
C ASN A 119 15.36 16.88 -7.77
N ASN A 120 14.47 15.90 -7.99
CA ASN A 120 14.21 15.37 -9.33
C ASN A 120 13.60 16.42 -10.27
N ILE A 121 12.76 17.31 -9.75
CA ILE A 121 12.15 18.39 -10.53
C ILE A 121 13.00 19.67 -10.58
N LYS A 122 14.22 19.65 -10.03
CA LYS A 122 15.16 20.79 -9.98
C LYS A 122 14.68 21.98 -9.16
N PHE A 123 13.71 21.78 -8.28
CA PHE A 123 13.28 22.80 -7.31
C PHE A 123 14.34 22.98 -6.20
N VAL A 124 14.97 21.87 -5.81
CA VAL A 124 16.21 21.86 -5.00
C VAL A 124 17.29 21.19 -5.84
N THR A 125 18.54 21.61 -5.71
CA THR A 125 19.67 20.93 -6.38
C THR A 125 20.63 20.40 -5.33
N LEU A 126 20.56 19.10 -5.06
CA LEU A 126 21.50 18.43 -4.17
C LEU A 126 22.74 18.00 -4.94
N ALA A 127 23.90 18.06 -4.29
CA ALA A 127 25.10 17.41 -4.81
C ALA A 127 24.82 15.90 -5.07
N PRO A 128 25.39 15.29 -6.13
CA PRO A 128 25.07 13.91 -6.53
C PRO A 128 25.18 12.89 -5.39
N GLU A 129 26.23 12.99 -4.58
CA GLU A 129 26.45 12.10 -3.43
C GLU A 129 25.41 12.30 -2.31
N THR A 130 24.98 13.54 -2.08
CA THR A 130 23.91 13.85 -1.14
C THR A 130 22.57 13.31 -1.65
N ALA A 131 22.25 13.48 -2.94
CA ALA A 131 21.03 12.95 -3.53
C ALA A 131 20.94 11.41 -3.39
N LYS A 132 22.04 10.69 -3.63
CA LYS A 132 22.13 9.24 -3.41
C LYS A 132 21.90 8.87 -1.95
N LYS A 133 22.51 9.58 -1.00
CA LYS A 133 22.33 9.34 0.44
C LYS A 133 20.88 9.56 0.87
N VAL A 134 20.25 10.66 0.44
CA VAL A 134 18.84 10.98 0.73
C VAL A 134 17.90 9.90 0.18
N ALA A 135 18.11 9.47 -1.06
CA ALA A 135 17.33 8.38 -1.66
C ALA A 135 17.52 7.05 -0.91
N LYS A 136 18.76 6.70 -0.55
CA LYS A 136 19.05 5.50 0.25
C LYS A 136 18.38 5.55 1.63
N ARG A 137 18.38 6.70 2.30
CA ARG A 137 17.70 6.91 3.59
C ARG A 137 16.18 6.74 3.46
N ALA A 138 15.56 7.27 2.42
CA ALA A 138 14.15 7.02 2.11
C ALA A 138 13.85 5.51 2.05
N PHE A 139 14.67 4.74 1.32
CA PHE A 139 14.50 3.28 1.25
C PHE A 139 14.73 2.57 2.58
N GLN A 140 15.71 2.98 3.38
CA GLN A 140 15.94 2.40 4.72
C GLN A 140 14.74 2.61 5.66
N PHE A 141 14.17 3.82 5.68
CA PHE A 141 12.97 4.10 6.46
C PHE A 141 11.75 3.34 5.94
N TRP A 142 11.60 3.22 4.62
CA TRP A 142 10.51 2.43 4.04
C TRP A 142 10.64 0.95 4.40
N PHE A 143 11.85 0.41 4.32
CA PHE A 143 12.15 -0.96 4.72
C PHE A 143 11.79 -1.21 6.19
N ALA A 144 12.27 -0.34 7.09
CA ALA A 144 11.91 -0.41 8.51
C ALA A 144 10.39 -0.36 8.72
N GLY A 145 9.69 0.54 8.03
CA GLY A 145 8.22 0.63 8.08
C GLY A 145 7.52 -0.67 7.68
N ILE A 146 7.96 -1.33 6.60
CA ILE A 146 7.41 -2.63 6.18
C ILE A 146 7.75 -3.74 7.18
N VAL A 147 8.97 -3.80 7.70
CA VAL A 147 9.37 -4.82 8.68
C VAL A 147 8.49 -4.73 9.93
N PHE A 148 8.28 -3.54 10.48
CA PHE A 148 7.35 -3.36 11.61
C PHE A 148 5.90 -3.67 11.24
N SER A 149 5.48 -3.42 9.99
CA SER A 149 4.16 -3.82 9.49
C SER A 149 3.99 -5.34 9.44
N LEU A 150 5.01 -6.08 9.01
CA LEU A 150 5.01 -7.54 9.01
C LEU A 150 4.94 -8.09 10.44
N ILE A 151 5.77 -7.59 11.35
CA ILE A 151 5.76 -7.98 12.76
C ILE A 151 4.37 -7.70 13.37
N HIS A 152 3.83 -6.49 13.16
CA HIS A 152 2.48 -6.14 13.60
C HIS A 152 1.43 -7.11 13.05
N GLY A 153 1.50 -7.44 11.76
CA GLY A 153 0.55 -8.33 11.11
C GLY A 153 0.56 -9.74 11.70
N VAL A 154 1.72 -10.27 12.08
CA VAL A 154 1.85 -11.59 12.74
C VAL A 154 1.28 -11.56 14.17
N LEU A 155 1.62 -10.53 14.96
CA LEU A 155 1.07 -10.34 16.30
C LEU A 155 -0.45 -10.26 16.27
N LYS A 156 -0.98 -9.41 15.37
CA LYS A 156 -2.42 -9.22 15.19
C LYS A 156 -3.11 -10.48 14.69
N ALA A 157 -2.50 -11.23 13.76
CA ALA A 157 -3.04 -12.51 13.30
C ALA A 157 -3.20 -13.51 14.45
N THR A 158 -2.19 -13.58 15.33
CA THR A 158 -2.19 -14.47 16.51
C THR A 158 -3.31 -14.09 17.48
N ARG A 159 -3.46 -12.80 17.79
CA ARG A 159 -4.55 -12.33 18.66
C ARG A 159 -5.92 -12.61 18.05
N LEU A 160 -6.14 -12.28 16.78
CA LEU A 160 -7.42 -12.47 16.11
C LEU A 160 -7.79 -13.97 16.00
N ALA A 161 -6.81 -14.86 15.86
CA ALA A 161 -7.04 -16.31 15.89
C ALA A 161 -7.53 -16.77 17.27
N LYS A 162 -6.88 -16.32 18.36
CA LYS A 162 -7.32 -16.60 19.74
C LYS A 162 -8.72 -16.05 20.01
N GLU A 163 -8.99 -14.83 19.58
CA GLU A 163 -10.30 -14.19 19.74
C GLU A 163 -11.39 -14.91 18.95
N THR A 164 -11.10 -15.37 17.72
CA THR A 164 -12.05 -16.18 16.94
C THR A 164 -12.40 -17.47 17.69
N LYS A 165 -11.40 -18.19 18.19
CA LYS A 165 -11.60 -19.45 18.92
C LYS A 165 -12.46 -19.24 20.16
N TYR A 166 -12.13 -18.23 20.96
CA TYR A 166 -12.90 -17.86 22.15
C TYR A 166 -14.37 -17.58 21.83
N LEU A 167 -14.66 -16.77 20.80
CA LEU A 167 -16.03 -16.42 20.42
C LEU A 167 -16.82 -17.59 19.83
N GLN A 168 -16.15 -18.59 19.26
CA GLN A 168 -16.79 -19.79 18.73
C GLN A 168 -17.12 -20.80 19.84
N GLU A 169 -16.28 -20.87 20.87
CA GLU A 169 -16.46 -21.76 22.03
C GLU A 169 -17.49 -21.21 23.03
N SER A 170 -17.68 -19.89 23.10
CA SER A 170 -18.60 -19.23 24.02
C SER A 170 -20.08 -19.25 23.57
N LYS A 171 -20.59 -20.40 23.11
CA LYS A 171 -22.02 -20.52 22.76
C LYS A 171 -22.90 -20.48 24.01
N VAL A 172 -23.85 -19.56 24.04
CA VAL A 172 -24.86 -19.41 25.11
C VAL A 172 -26.20 -19.95 24.59
N TRP A 173 -27.00 -20.62 25.44
CA TRP A 173 -28.23 -21.34 25.08
C TRP A 173 -29.43 -20.82 25.88
N GLY A 174 -30.40 -20.16 25.22
CA GLY A 174 -31.66 -19.71 25.84
C GLY A 174 -32.26 -18.43 25.23
N GLU A 175 -33.53 -18.12 25.53
CA GLU A 175 -34.26 -16.95 24.97
C GLU A 175 -33.76 -15.59 25.50
N LYS A 176 -33.21 -15.53 26.73
CA LYS A 176 -32.52 -14.32 27.25
C LYS A 176 -31.16 -14.07 26.59
N ASP A 177 -30.67 -15.03 25.80
CA ASP A 177 -29.33 -15.01 25.22
C ASP A 177 -29.30 -14.46 23.79
N LEU A 178 -30.46 -14.13 23.19
CA LEU A 178 -30.53 -13.61 21.81
C LEU A 178 -29.76 -12.30 21.63
N ALA A 179 -29.78 -11.41 22.63
CA ALA A 179 -29.02 -10.16 22.59
C ALA A 179 -27.50 -10.40 22.70
N GLU A 180 -27.08 -11.35 23.54
CA GLU A 180 -25.67 -11.73 23.70
C GLU A 180 -25.16 -12.50 22.48
N GLU A 181 -26.00 -13.34 21.87
CA GLU A 181 -25.73 -14.05 20.64
C GLU A 181 -25.57 -13.09 19.46
N ALA A 182 -26.47 -12.11 19.31
CA ALA A 182 -26.35 -11.06 18.29
C ALA A 182 -25.08 -10.22 18.48
N ALA A 183 -24.72 -9.89 19.72
CA ALA A 183 -23.47 -9.18 20.03
C ALA A 183 -22.23 -10.03 19.69
N ARG A 184 -22.26 -11.33 20.00
CA ARG A 184 -21.21 -12.30 19.67
C ARG A 184 -21.03 -12.43 18.15
N GLU A 185 -22.12 -12.59 17.40
CA GLU A 185 -22.09 -12.66 15.94
C GLU A 185 -21.54 -11.38 15.32
N THR A 186 -21.96 -10.22 15.82
CA THR A 186 -21.43 -8.92 15.38
C THR A 186 -19.92 -8.85 15.61
N ARG A 187 -19.45 -9.28 16.78
CA ARG A 187 -18.01 -9.31 17.11
C ARG A 187 -17.26 -10.31 16.24
N LEU A 188 -17.83 -11.49 15.99
CA LEU A 188 -17.23 -12.51 15.13
C LEU A 188 -17.09 -12.01 13.68
N ASN A 189 -18.12 -11.34 13.15
CA ASN A 189 -18.08 -10.68 11.84
C ASN A 189 -16.97 -9.61 11.80
N ALA A 190 -16.86 -8.77 12.83
CA ALA A 190 -15.80 -7.76 12.93
C ALA A 190 -14.39 -8.39 12.95
N VAL A 191 -14.21 -9.48 13.71
CA VAL A 191 -12.94 -10.23 13.77
C VAL A 191 -12.61 -10.86 12.42
N GLN A 192 -13.58 -11.44 11.72
CA GLN A 192 -13.37 -12.00 10.38
C GLN A 192 -12.95 -10.94 9.35
N VAL A 193 -13.60 -9.78 9.36
CA VAL A 193 -13.20 -8.64 8.53
C VAL A 193 -11.78 -8.17 8.88
N ALA A 194 -11.45 -8.06 10.17
CA ALA A 194 -10.11 -7.70 10.62
C ALA A 194 -9.05 -8.71 10.18
N ARG A 195 -9.34 -10.02 10.23
CA ARG A 195 -8.45 -11.09 9.76
C ARG A 195 -8.19 -10.98 8.26
N LYS A 196 -9.25 -10.77 7.47
CA LYS A 196 -9.14 -10.60 6.02
C LYS A 196 -8.28 -9.39 5.65
N ASN A 197 -8.52 -8.26 6.31
CA ASN A 197 -7.74 -7.04 6.11
C ASN A 197 -6.27 -7.24 6.51
N ASN A 198 -6.01 -7.89 7.63
CA ASN A 198 -4.66 -8.19 8.11
C ASN A 198 -3.90 -9.12 7.16
N HIS A 199 -4.54 -10.20 6.70
CA HIS A 199 -3.96 -11.13 5.73
C HIS A 199 -3.61 -10.42 4.42
N GLN A 200 -4.53 -9.59 3.90
CA GLN A 200 -4.26 -8.85 2.68
C GLN A 200 -3.07 -7.88 2.85
N GLN A 201 -2.96 -7.21 4.00
CA GLN A 201 -1.82 -6.33 4.30
C GLN A 201 -0.51 -7.11 4.39
N LEU A 202 -0.49 -8.27 5.05
CA LEU A 202 0.68 -9.15 5.11
C LEU A 202 1.14 -9.57 3.71
N VAL A 203 0.22 -9.97 2.84
CA VAL A 203 0.56 -10.32 1.44
C VAL A 203 1.16 -9.12 0.71
N ILE A 204 0.58 -7.93 0.83
CA ILE A 204 1.13 -6.71 0.23
C ILE A 204 2.55 -6.43 0.77
N ASP A 205 2.75 -6.52 2.08
CA ASP A 205 4.04 -6.23 2.72
C ASP A 205 5.12 -7.24 2.31
N LEU A 206 4.77 -8.53 2.20
CA LEU A 206 5.66 -9.59 1.72
C LEU A 206 6.07 -9.40 0.25
N LEU A 207 5.18 -8.84 -0.58
CA LEU A 207 5.50 -8.50 -1.97
C LEU A 207 6.34 -7.21 -2.05
N ASP A 208 6.03 -6.21 -1.23
CA ASP A 208 6.65 -4.89 -1.32
C ASP A 208 8.02 -4.82 -0.62
N VAL A 209 8.32 -5.64 0.40
CA VAL A 209 9.54 -5.54 1.25
C VAL A 209 10.85 -5.55 0.46
N TRP A 210 10.87 -6.28 -0.66
CA TRP A 210 12.05 -6.44 -1.51
C TRP A 210 12.47 -5.15 -2.21
N ILE A 211 11.51 -4.25 -2.45
CA ILE A 211 11.74 -3.00 -3.15
C ILE A 211 12.61 -2.05 -2.30
N PRO A 212 12.23 -1.69 -1.07
CA PRO A 212 13.10 -0.88 -0.23
C PRO A 212 14.31 -1.64 0.28
N ALA A 213 14.27 -2.98 0.44
CA ALA A 213 15.49 -3.75 0.77
C ALA A 213 16.56 -3.59 -0.32
N THR A 214 16.17 -3.67 -1.59
CA THR A 214 17.09 -3.45 -2.72
C THR A 214 17.53 -1.99 -2.80
N GLY A 215 16.60 -1.03 -2.67
CA GLY A 215 16.92 0.40 -2.68
C GLY A 215 17.80 0.87 -1.52
N ALA A 216 17.75 0.17 -0.38
CA ALA A 216 18.62 0.39 0.77
C ALA A 216 20.00 -0.26 0.62
N GLY A 217 20.22 -1.07 -0.43
CA GLY A 217 21.45 -1.81 -0.67
C GLY A 217 21.64 -3.02 0.25
N LEU A 218 20.55 -3.58 0.80
CA LEU A 218 20.60 -4.79 1.64
C LEU A 218 20.56 -6.07 0.82
N LEU A 219 19.92 -6.03 -0.36
CA LEU A 219 19.77 -7.15 -1.28
C LEU A 219 19.94 -6.64 -2.72
N ALA A 220 20.20 -7.55 -3.66
CA ALA A 220 20.32 -7.24 -5.09
C ALA A 220 19.29 -8.02 -5.91
N ILE A 221 18.02 -7.61 -5.85
CA ILE A 221 16.95 -8.21 -6.65
C ILE A 221 16.87 -7.51 -8.02
N ASN A 222 16.73 -8.27 -9.10
CA ASN A 222 16.66 -7.72 -10.45
C ASN A 222 15.38 -6.87 -10.68
N GLU A 223 15.45 -5.93 -11.62
CA GLU A 223 14.36 -4.99 -11.95
C GLU A 223 13.08 -5.71 -12.41
N GLY A 224 13.22 -6.85 -13.10
CA GLY A 224 12.10 -7.67 -13.57
C GLY A 224 11.24 -8.19 -12.42
N THR A 225 11.87 -8.90 -11.47
CA THR A 225 11.22 -9.42 -10.27
C THR A 225 10.59 -8.30 -9.44
N LEU A 226 11.32 -7.20 -9.20
CA LEU A 226 10.77 -6.05 -8.46
C LEU A 226 9.58 -5.40 -9.19
N GLY A 227 9.60 -5.41 -10.53
CA GLY A 227 8.48 -4.99 -11.38
C GLY A 227 7.24 -5.84 -11.15
N ILE A 228 7.35 -7.17 -11.21
CA ILE A 228 6.22 -8.08 -11.02
C ILE A 228 5.66 -8.00 -9.59
N LEU A 229 6.51 -8.03 -8.58
CA LEU A 229 6.07 -7.96 -7.18
C LEU A 229 5.30 -6.66 -6.89
N GLY A 230 5.83 -5.52 -7.35
CA GLY A 230 5.16 -4.23 -7.20
C GLY A 230 3.90 -4.08 -8.04
N LEU A 231 3.80 -4.76 -9.19
CA LEU A 231 2.56 -4.80 -9.98
C LEU A 231 1.47 -5.56 -9.22
N ILE A 232 1.77 -6.76 -8.71
CA ILE A 232 0.80 -7.59 -7.98
C ILE A 232 0.30 -6.85 -6.73
N SER A 233 1.21 -6.29 -5.92
CA SER A 233 0.82 -5.52 -4.72
C SER A 233 -0.05 -4.31 -5.06
N SER A 234 0.19 -3.67 -6.20
CA SER A 234 -0.62 -2.55 -6.71
C SER A 234 -2.02 -2.97 -7.10
N LEU A 235 -2.16 -4.10 -7.80
CA LEU A 235 -3.47 -4.62 -8.22
C LEU A 235 -4.32 -5.04 -7.01
N ILE A 236 -3.70 -5.66 -5.99
CA ILE A 236 -4.39 -5.97 -4.73
C ILE A 236 -4.90 -4.67 -4.08
N GLY A 237 -4.03 -3.65 -3.97
CA GLY A 237 -4.42 -2.35 -3.41
C GLY A 237 -5.49 -1.61 -4.22
N ALA A 238 -5.41 -1.66 -5.55
CA ALA A 238 -6.41 -1.08 -6.45
C ALA A 238 -7.76 -1.77 -6.28
N LYS A 239 -7.79 -3.11 -6.17
CA LYS A 239 -9.01 -3.89 -5.90
C LYS A 239 -9.66 -3.49 -4.57
N SER A 240 -8.87 -3.25 -3.51
CA SER A 240 -9.41 -2.78 -2.24
C SER A 240 -10.05 -1.40 -2.36
N GLN A 241 -9.36 -0.46 -3.03
CA GLN A 241 -9.90 0.88 -3.23
C GLN A 241 -11.14 0.88 -4.15
N TRP A 242 -11.16 0.02 -5.17
CA TRP A 242 -12.34 -0.19 -6.01
C TRP A 242 -13.55 -0.66 -5.19
N LYS A 243 -13.35 -1.60 -4.27
CA LYS A 243 -14.41 -2.05 -3.37
C LYS A 243 -14.84 -0.95 -2.40
N ALA A 244 -13.91 -0.15 -1.89
CA ALA A 244 -14.23 0.94 -0.97
C ALA A 244 -15.10 2.02 -1.63
N VAL A 245 -14.86 2.31 -2.91
CA VAL A 245 -15.62 3.35 -3.62
C VAL A 245 -16.87 2.83 -4.34
N ASN A 246 -16.86 1.58 -4.84
CA ASN A 246 -17.95 1.03 -5.65
C ASN A 246 -18.72 -0.12 -4.97
N GLY A 247 -18.28 -0.61 -3.81
CA GLY A 247 -18.99 -1.63 -3.05
C GLY A 247 -20.35 -1.11 -2.58
N LYS A 248 -21.34 -2.01 -2.52
CA LYS A 248 -22.59 -1.73 -1.82
C LYS A 248 -22.26 -1.48 -0.34
N LYS A 249 -22.77 -0.37 0.22
CA LYS A 249 -22.74 -0.15 1.66
C LYS A 249 -23.59 -1.19 2.37
#